data_AF-A0A3Q3WRY2-F1
#
_entry.id   AF-A0A3Q3WRY2-F1
#
_cell.length_a   1.000
_cell.length_b   1.000
_cell.length_c   1.000
_cell.angle_alpha   90.00
_cell.angle_beta   90.00
_cell.angle_gamma   90.00
#
_symmetry.space_group_name_H-M   'P 1'
#
loop_
_entity.id
_entity.type
_entity.pdbx_description
1 polymer ?
#
loop_
_entity_poly.entity_id
_entity_poly.type
_entity_poly.pdbx_seq_one_letter_code
_entity_poly.pdbx_strand_id
1 'polypeptide(L)'
;MSVQPSAGGAAACLVCDGSCAGFQPHSWRKACVTCGCSMVDHAPGSDIENDQRMGRLLADSPCSHLTAKVKGGGGLRTYKRNRMIVTNPVVSRKNPTFNTTTYDWAPAGLNQTLAMQYMELIPESRRPVSGTDGALERRRKLLTQLPVYDQDPMKCQSLTDFLHPCRFPPCCFL
;
A
#
# COMPACT_ATOMS: atom_id res chain seq x y z
N MET A 1 7.13 -28.37 -26.08
CA MET A 1 6.04 -27.61 -25.44
C MET A 1 6.66 -26.36 -24.86
N SER A 2 6.54 -25.23 -25.56
CA SER A 2 7.15 -23.97 -25.19
C SER A 2 6.31 -23.33 -24.08
N VAL A 3 6.92 -23.14 -22.91
CA VAL A 3 6.29 -22.42 -21.80
C VAL A 3 6.22 -20.95 -22.19
N GLN A 4 5.01 -20.46 -22.46
CA GLN A 4 4.77 -19.04 -22.64
C GLN A 4 4.98 -18.33 -21.28
N PRO A 5 5.70 -17.19 -21.25
CA PRO A 5 5.74 -16.36 -20.05
C PRO A 5 4.34 -15.80 -19.80
N SER A 6 3.82 -16.05 -18.60
CA SER A 6 2.59 -15.42 -18.11
C SER A 6 2.73 -13.89 -18.20
N ALA A 7 1.75 -13.25 -18.83
CA ALA A 7 1.61 -11.82 -18.96
C ALA A 7 1.31 -11.17 -17.59
N GLY A 8 2.33 -11.01 -16.75
CA GLY A 8 2.34 -10.08 -15.64
C GLY A 8 2.77 -8.71 -16.15
N GLY A 9 1.84 -7.93 -16.72
CA GLY A 9 2.14 -6.59 -17.22
C GLY A 9 2.76 -5.73 -16.11
N ALA A 10 3.99 -5.26 -16.31
CA ALA A 10 4.65 -4.38 -15.37
C ALA A 10 3.83 -3.08 -15.26
N ALA A 11 3.50 -2.68 -14.04
CA ALA A 11 2.60 -1.55 -13.82
C ALA A 11 3.21 -0.22 -14.31
N ALA A 12 2.37 0.59 -14.96
CA ALA A 12 2.73 1.89 -15.51
C ALA A 12 3.07 2.88 -14.40
N CYS A 13 4.02 3.79 -14.64
CA CYS A 13 4.33 4.83 -13.66
C CYS A 13 3.23 5.87 -13.58
N LEU A 14 2.96 6.30 -12.36
CA LEU A 14 1.99 7.33 -12.00
C LEU A 14 2.60 8.74 -12.03
N VAL A 15 3.89 8.86 -12.36
CA VAL A 15 4.64 10.12 -12.41
C VAL A 15 5.14 10.42 -13.82
N CYS A 16 5.55 9.39 -14.56
CA CYS A 16 5.98 9.54 -15.95
C CYS A 16 4.71 9.62 -16.83
N ASP A 17 4.66 10.55 -17.78
CA ASP A 17 3.54 10.73 -18.71
C ASP A 17 3.51 9.62 -19.78
N GLY A 18 3.47 8.36 -19.33
CA GLY A 18 3.49 7.18 -20.19
C GLY A 18 4.85 6.86 -20.82
N SER A 19 5.93 7.59 -20.51
CA SER A 19 7.28 7.32 -21.05
C SER A 19 7.89 5.97 -20.60
N CYS A 20 7.20 5.25 -19.73
CA CYS A 20 7.69 4.03 -19.11
C CYS A 20 6.57 2.99 -19.00
N ALA A 21 6.74 1.87 -19.71
CA ALA A 21 5.76 0.79 -19.82
C ALA A 21 5.75 -0.18 -18.61
N GLY A 22 6.60 0.07 -17.61
CA GLY A 22 6.80 -0.83 -16.49
C GLY A 22 8.02 -0.49 -15.64
N PHE A 23 8.04 -0.92 -14.38
CA PHE A 23 9.20 -0.72 -13.51
C PHE A 23 10.36 -1.62 -13.96
N GLN A 24 11.49 -1.01 -14.30
CA GLN A 24 12.74 -1.71 -14.61
C GLN A 24 13.77 -1.39 -13.52
N PRO A 25 14.03 -2.29 -12.56
CA PRO A 25 14.91 -2.01 -11.44
C PRO A 25 16.34 -1.73 -11.93
N HIS A 26 16.95 -0.68 -11.42
CA HIS A 26 18.37 -0.46 -11.61
C HIS A 26 19.19 -1.45 -10.77
N SER A 27 20.31 -1.93 -11.30
CA SER A 27 21.24 -2.84 -10.60
C SER A 27 21.81 -2.32 -9.27
N TRP A 28 21.78 -1.01 -9.01
CA TRP A 28 22.37 -0.42 -7.80
C TRP A 28 21.56 0.72 -7.17
N ARG A 29 20.46 1.16 -7.81
CA ARG A 29 19.56 2.20 -7.28
C ARG A 29 18.15 1.64 -7.14
N LYS A 30 17.40 2.13 -6.14
CA LYS A 30 15.98 1.82 -5.94
C LYS A 30 15.08 2.64 -6.88
N ALA A 31 15.46 2.72 -8.16
CA ALA A 31 14.82 3.56 -9.18
C ALA A 31 14.68 2.80 -10.50
N CYS A 32 13.73 3.24 -11.31
CA CYS A 32 13.49 2.73 -12.64
C CYS A 32 14.59 3.21 -13.59
N VAL A 33 15.17 2.31 -14.38
CA VAL A 33 16.20 2.66 -15.37
C VAL A 33 15.66 3.60 -16.45
N THR A 34 14.38 3.46 -16.83
CA THR A 34 13.77 4.23 -17.92
C THR A 34 13.40 5.66 -17.52
N CYS A 35 12.80 5.85 -16.33
CA CYS A 35 12.24 7.15 -15.93
C CYS A 35 12.82 7.71 -14.63
N GLY A 36 13.69 6.97 -13.92
CA GLY A 36 14.25 7.38 -12.64
C GLY A 36 13.27 7.37 -11.45
N CYS A 37 11.98 7.12 -11.69
CA CYS A 37 10.98 7.03 -10.63
C CYS A 37 11.18 5.77 -9.78
N SER A 38 10.75 5.81 -8.52
CA SER A 38 10.86 4.69 -7.60
C SER A 38 9.84 3.58 -7.92
N MET A 39 10.03 2.39 -7.34
CA MET A 39 9.05 1.30 -7.45
C MET A 39 7.66 1.71 -6.95
N VAL A 40 7.62 2.57 -5.94
CA VAL A 40 6.38 3.11 -5.35
C VAL A 40 5.56 3.91 -6.37
N ASP A 41 6.24 4.50 -7.36
CA ASP A 41 5.64 5.31 -8.40
C ASP A 41 5.08 4.46 -9.55
N HIS A 42 5.55 3.22 -9.68
CA HIS A 42 5.09 2.28 -10.69
C HIS A 42 3.98 1.35 -10.21
N ALA A 43 3.97 0.98 -8.92
CA ALA A 43 2.89 0.20 -8.34
C ALA A 43 2.84 0.41 -6.83
N PRO A 44 1.87 1.20 -6.31
CA PRO A 44 1.61 1.35 -4.88
C PRO A 44 1.17 0.05 -4.16
N GLY A 45 1.17 -1.10 -4.85
CA GLY A 45 0.52 -2.33 -4.42
C GLY A 45 -1.00 -2.20 -4.44
N SER A 46 -1.68 -3.33 -4.54
CA SER A 46 -3.11 -3.40 -4.28
C SER A 46 -3.41 -3.23 -2.79
N ASP A 47 -4.63 -2.83 -2.50
CA ASP A 47 -5.14 -2.78 -1.14
C ASP A 47 -5.00 -4.12 -0.41
N ILE A 48 -5.22 -5.23 -1.11
CA ILE A 48 -5.14 -6.58 -0.54
C ILE A 48 -3.70 -6.89 -0.12
N GLU A 49 -2.71 -6.61 -0.99
CA GLU A 49 -1.29 -6.82 -0.67
C GLU A 49 -0.83 -5.95 0.49
N ASN A 50 -1.30 -4.70 0.52
CA ASN A 50 -1.03 -3.77 1.62
C ASN A 50 -1.64 -4.28 2.94
N ASP A 51 -2.86 -4.81 2.93
CA ASP A 51 -3.48 -5.37 4.14
C ASP A 51 -2.79 -6.65 4.61
N GLN A 52 -2.31 -7.50 3.70
CA GLN A 52 -1.50 -8.67 4.06
C GLN A 52 -0.17 -8.26 4.69
N ARG A 53 0.50 -7.24 4.12
CA ARG A 53 1.75 -6.68 4.64
C ARG A 53 1.58 -6.11 6.05
N MET A 54 0.52 -5.34 6.25
CA MET A 54 0.14 -4.84 7.58
C MET A 54 -0.27 -5.97 8.51
N GLY A 55 -0.99 -6.96 8.01
CA GLY A 55 -1.43 -8.12 8.78
C GLY A 55 -0.26 -8.90 9.38
N ARG A 56 0.81 -9.11 8.60
CA ARG A 56 2.06 -9.72 9.07
C ARG A 56 2.76 -8.86 10.12
N LEU A 57 2.93 -7.56 9.86
CA LEU A 57 3.58 -6.64 10.79
C LEU A 57 2.88 -6.62 12.15
N LEU A 58 1.55 -6.57 12.15
CA LEU A 58 0.77 -6.44 13.37
C LEU A 58 0.56 -7.77 14.11
N ALA A 59 0.78 -8.92 13.44
CA ALA A 59 0.41 -10.24 13.95
C ALA A 59 1.01 -10.55 15.32
N ASP A 60 2.27 -10.17 15.54
CA ASP A 60 3.05 -10.43 16.75
C ASP A 60 3.21 -9.19 17.65
N SER A 61 2.44 -8.14 17.36
CA SER A 61 2.45 -6.88 18.11
C SER A 61 1.27 -6.78 19.09
N PRO A 62 1.27 -5.79 20.01
CA PRO A 62 0.08 -5.45 20.81
C PRO A 62 -1.16 -5.10 19.96
N CYS A 63 -0.95 -4.73 18.69
CA CYS A 63 -1.99 -4.41 17.72
C CYS A 63 -2.53 -5.63 16.96
N SER A 64 -2.20 -6.86 17.37
CA SER A 64 -2.64 -8.10 16.70
C SER A 64 -4.16 -8.25 16.59
N HIS A 65 -4.92 -7.60 17.48
CA HIS A 65 -6.39 -7.52 17.45
C HIS A 65 -6.94 -6.81 16.20
N LEU A 66 -6.13 -5.97 15.56
CA LEU A 66 -6.46 -5.29 14.30
C LEU A 66 -6.33 -6.20 13.07
N THR A 67 -6.05 -7.49 13.24
CA THR A 67 -5.88 -8.45 12.13
C THR A 67 -6.95 -9.53 12.14
N ALA A 68 -7.19 -10.14 10.98
CA ALA A 68 -8.06 -11.29 10.77
C ALA A 68 -7.25 -12.47 10.22
N LYS A 69 -7.52 -13.69 10.70
CA LYS A 69 -6.97 -14.91 10.08
C LYS A 69 -7.69 -15.17 8.76
N VAL A 70 -6.93 -15.42 7.69
CA VAL A 70 -7.48 -15.78 6.39
C VAL A 70 -7.82 -17.27 6.39
N LYS A 71 -9.08 -17.61 6.07
CA LYS A 71 -9.54 -19.01 6.01
C LYS A 71 -8.78 -19.76 4.90
N GLY A 72 -8.20 -20.91 5.22
CA GLY A 72 -7.42 -21.71 4.28
C GLY A 72 -6.04 -21.13 3.92
N GLY A 73 -5.64 -20.00 4.51
CA GLY A 73 -4.39 -19.31 4.18
C GLY A 73 -3.16 -19.77 4.96
N GLY A 74 -3.13 -21.00 5.50
CA GLY A 74 -1.95 -21.56 6.19
C GLY A 74 -1.44 -20.73 7.37
N GLY A 75 -2.32 -20.02 8.08
CA GLY A 75 -1.94 -19.13 9.19
C GLY A 75 -1.74 -17.66 8.82
N LEU A 76 -1.87 -17.30 7.53
CA LEU A 76 -1.80 -15.91 7.08
C LEU A 76 -2.84 -15.01 7.78
N ARG A 77 -2.39 -13.84 8.22
CA ARG A 77 -3.24 -12.79 8.80
C ARG A 77 -3.28 -11.58 7.88
N THR A 78 -4.44 -10.95 7.79
CA THR A 78 -4.65 -9.70 7.03
C THR A 78 -5.09 -8.59 7.97
N TYR A 79 -4.69 -7.35 7.70
CA TYR A 79 -5.14 -6.19 8.44
C TYR A 79 -6.63 -5.94 8.21
N LYS A 80 -7.39 -5.77 9.29
CA LYS A 80 -8.77 -5.30 9.26
C LYS A 80 -8.76 -3.79 9.09
N ARG A 81 -8.55 -3.34 7.86
CA ARG A 81 -8.51 -1.92 7.56
C ARG A 81 -9.84 -1.25 7.92
N ASN A 82 -9.76 -0.18 8.70
CA ASN A 82 -10.92 0.63 9.06
C ASN A 82 -11.26 1.59 7.90
N ARG A 83 -12.17 1.17 6.99
CA ARG A 83 -12.75 2.06 5.97
C ARG A 83 -13.89 2.85 6.59
N MET A 84 -13.81 4.18 6.57
CA MET A 84 -14.82 5.06 7.15
C MET A 84 -15.70 5.64 6.04
N ILE A 85 -17.02 5.48 6.17
CA ILE A 85 -18.00 6.05 5.25
C ILE A 85 -18.74 7.16 5.98
N VAL A 86 -18.76 8.36 5.40
CA VAL A 86 -19.43 9.54 5.94
C VAL A 86 -20.52 9.96 4.96
N THR A 87 -21.75 10.06 5.45
CA THR A 87 -22.89 10.54 4.64
C THR A 87 -23.31 11.91 5.15
N ASN A 88 -23.05 12.94 4.34
CA ASN A 88 -23.42 14.31 4.64
C ASN A 88 -24.77 14.63 3.98
N PRO A 89 -25.83 14.95 4.76
CA PRO A 89 -27.10 15.38 4.20
C PRO A 89 -26.94 16.77 3.57
N VAL A 90 -27.22 16.88 2.28
CA VAL A 90 -27.35 18.16 1.59
C VAL A 90 -28.83 18.52 1.58
N VAL A 91 -29.21 19.39 2.53
CA VAL A 91 -30.57 19.90 2.64
C VAL A 91 -30.78 20.97 1.57
N SER A 92 -31.14 20.55 0.36
CA SER A 92 -31.70 21.46 -0.63
C SER A 92 -33.22 21.45 -0.51
N ARG A 93 -33.84 22.65 -0.46
CA ARG A 93 -35.29 22.86 -0.24
C ARG A 93 -36.22 22.08 -1.19
N LYS A 94 -35.71 21.55 -2.31
CA LYS A 94 -36.51 20.86 -3.33
C LYS A 94 -36.25 19.35 -3.45
N ASN A 95 -35.14 18.83 -2.93
CA ASN A 95 -34.84 17.38 -2.88
C ASN A 95 -33.67 17.14 -1.90
N PRO A 96 -33.89 16.42 -0.77
CA PRO A 96 -32.78 16.03 0.09
C PRO A 96 -31.83 15.09 -0.67
N THR A 97 -30.59 15.51 -0.86
CA THR A 97 -29.55 14.72 -1.52
C THR A 97 -28.53 14.31 -0.46
N PHE A 98 -28.05 13.07 -0.47
CA PHE A 98 -27.01 12.61 0.45
C PHE A 98 -25.69 12.50 -0.30
N ASN A 99 -24.65 13.20 0.17
CA ASN A 99 -23.30 13.01 -0.35
C ASN A 99 -22.56 11.99 0.52
N THR A 100 -22.14 10.89 -0.08
CA THR A 100 -21.37 9.84 0.61
C THR A 100 -19.91 9.94 0.25
N THR A 101 -19.07 10.24 1.24
CA THR A 101 -17.61 10.23 1.14
C THR A 101 -17.06 8.95 1.77
N THR A 102 -16.21 8.23 1.05
CA THR A 102 -15.53 7.04 1.56
C THR A 102 -14.05 7.35 1.80
N TYR A 103 -13.57 7.11 3.00
CA TYR A 103 -12.16 7.14 3.35
C TYR A 103 -11.62 5.70 3.32
N ASP A 104 -10.53 5.49 2.58
CA ASP A 104 -9.87 4.18 2.47
C ASP A 104 -9.24 3.75 3.81
N TRP A 105 -8.99 4.70 4.72
CA TRP A 105 -8.46 4.41 6.05
C TRP A 105 -8.86 5.48 7.07
N ALA A 106 -9.15 5.03 8.29
CA ALA A 106 -9.24 5.84 9.49
C ALA A 106 -8.50 5.17 10.66
N PRO A 107 -8.08 5.95 11.68
CA PRO A 107 -7.53 5.38 12.90
C PRO A 107 -8.48 4.34 13.54
N ALA A 108 -7.93 3.26 14.07
CA ALA A 108 -8.71 2.25 14.77
C ALA A 108 -9.00 2.69 16.21
N GLY A 109 -10.10 2.20 16.79
CA GLY A 109 -10.45 2.46 18.19
C GLY A 109 -11.06 3.84 18.48
N LEU A 110 -11.34 4.64 17.46
CA LEU A 110 -12.03 5.94 17.60
C LEU A 110 -13.51 5.83 17.21
N ASN A 111 -14.35 6.67 17.82
CA ASN A 111 -15.70 6.92 17.32
C ASN A 111 -15.64 7.77 16.04
N GLN A 112 -16.76 7.81 15.30
CA GLN A 112 -16.82 8.51 14.01
C GLN A 112 -16.51 10.02 14.14
N THR A 113 -17.00 10.69 15.19
CA THR A 113 -16.77 12.13 15.42
C THR A 113 -15.28 12.44 15.56
N LEU A 114 -14.55 11.71 16.40
CA LEU A 114 -13.11 11.89 16.58
C LEU A 114 -12.33 11.53 15.32
N ALA A 115 -12.76 10.49 14.60
CA ALA A 115 -12.15 10.12 13.33
C ALA A 115 -12.33 11.23 12.27
N MET A 116 -13.48 11.89 12.21
CA MET A 116 -13.70 13.04 11.31
C MET A 116 -12.81 14.22 11.70
N GLN A 117 -12.73 14.58 12.98
CA GLN A 117 -11.83 15.64 13.46
C GLN A 117 -10.37 15.34 13.10
N TYR A 118 -9.93 14.08 13.23
CA TYR A 118 -8.61 13.67 12.78
C TYR A 118 -8.41 13.88 11.27
N MET A 119 -9.41 13.54 10.44
CA MET A 119 -9.33 13.78 8.99
C MET A 119 -9.28 15.27 8.65
N GLU A 120 -9.95 16.12 9.42
CA GLU A 120 -9.93 17.58 9.24
C GLU A 120 -8.53 18.17 9.47
N LEU A 121 -7.74 17.61 10.38
CA LEU A 121 -6.34 18.00 10.63
C LEU A 121 -5.39 17.61 9.49
N ILE A 122 -5.79 16.72 8.59
CA ILE A 122 -5.02 16.37 7.40
C ILE A 122 -5.40 17.36 6.28
N PRO A 123 -4.41 17.94 5.56
CA PRO A 123 -4.67 18.77 4.39
C PRO A 123 -5.59 18.05 3.40
N GLU A 124 -6.55 18.76 2.81
CA GLU A 124 -7.62 18.13 2.01
C GLU A 124 -7.06 17.26 0.86
N SER A 125 -5.98 17.74 0.23
CA SER A 125 -5.29 17.04 -0.86
C SER A 125 -4.62 15.73 -0.44
N ARG A 126 -4.37 15.53 0.86
CA ARG A 126 -3.70 14.35 1.43
C ARG A 126 -4.64 13.43 2.19
N ARG A 127 -5.91 13.79 2.31
CA ARG A 127 -6.90 12.93 2.98
C ARG A 127 -7.05 11.63 2.19
N PRO A 128 -7.14 10.47 2.86
CA PRO A 128 -7.22 9.18 2.18
C PRO A 128 -8.64 8.89 1.66
N VAL A 129 -9.22 9.81 0.89
CA VAL A 129 -10.55 9.67 0.28
C VAL A 129 -10.43 8.76 -0.94
N SER A 130 -11.28 7.73 -1.02
CA SER A 130 -11.24 6.73 -2.09
C SER A 130 -11.27 7.39 -3.47
N GLY A 131 -10.32 7.01 -4.34
CA GLY A 131 -10.22 7.52 -5.70
C GLY A 131 -9.52 8.89 -5.85
N THR A 132 -9.05 9.49 -4.75
CA THR A 132 -8.31 10.77 -4.79
C THR A 132 -6.80 10.57 -4.71
N ASP A 133 -6.04 11.63 -5.03
CA ASP A 133 -4.58 11.64 -4.88
C ASP A 133 -4.12 11.39 -3.45
N GLY A 134 -4.89 11.82 -2.44
CA GLY A 134 -4.55 11.55 -1.04
C GLY A 134 -4.62 10.06 -0.66
N ALA A 135 -5.56 9.31 -1.24
CA ALA A 135 -5.58 7.85 -1.10
C ALA A 135 -4.40 7.18 -1.79
N LEU A 136 -4.00 7.69 -2.96
CA LEU A 136 -2.79 7.25 -3.63
C LEU A 136 -1.53 7.57 -2.81
N GLU A 137 -1.39 8.79 -2.30
CA GLU A 137 -0.26 9.22 -1.47
C GLU A 137 -0.15 8.34 -0.22
N ARG A 138 -1.26 8.03 0.44
CA ARG A 138 -1.27 7.10 1.58
C ARG A 138 -0.68 5.74 1.22
N ARG A 139 -1.09 5.15 0.08
CA ARG A 139 -0.54 3.86 -0.38
C ARG A 139 0.96 3.97 -0.66
N ARG A 140 1.40 5.07 -1.28
CA ARG A 140 2.82 5.33 -1.54
C ARG A 140 3.62 5.40 -0.24
N LYS A 141 3.15 6.18 0.75
CA LYS A 141 3.77 6.26 2.07
C LYS A 141 3.85 4.90 2.75
N LEU A 142 2.79 4.09 2.66
CA LEU A 142 2.80 2.76 3.25
C LEU A 142 3.89 1.85 2.66
N LEU A 143 4.05 1.86 1.33
CA LEU A 143 5.14 1.11 0.69
C LEU A 143 6.52 1.61 1.09
N THR A 144 6.70 2.93 1.22
CA THR A 144 7.98 3.51 1.65
C THR A 144 8.31 3.13 3.08
N GLN A 145 7.32 3.16 3.98
CA GLN A 145 7.51 2.86 5.40
C GLN A 145 7.66 1.37 5.69
N LEU A 146 7.06 0.52 4.86
CA LEU A 146 7.08 -0.92 5.02
C LEU A 146 7.55 -1.56 3.71
N PRO A 147 8.83 -1.51 3.36
CA PRO A 147 9.29 -2.11 2.11
C PRO A 147 9.01 -3.61 2.03
N VAL A 148 8.83 -4.14 0.82
CA VAL A 148 8.52 -5.58 0.61
C VAL A 148 9.63 -6.48 1.16
N TYR A 149 10.88 -6.08 0.94
CA TYR A 149 12.07 -6.85 1.26
C TYR A 149 12.30 -7.02 2.77
N ASP A 150 11.75 -6.15 3.61
CA ASP A 150 11.80 -6.29 5.07
C ASP A 150 10.93 -7.46 5.57
N GLN A 151 9.97 -7.92 4.76
CA GLN A 151 8.98 -8.93 5.15
C GLN A 151 9.08 -10.25 4.41
N ASP A 152 9.71 -10.27 3.24
CA ASP A 152 9.86 -11.46 2.42
C ASP A 152 11.30 -11.54 1.88
N PRO A 153 12.17 -12.36 2.48
CA PRO A 153 13.54 -12.55 2.01
C PRO A 153 13.61 -13.00 0.55
N MET A 154 12.60 -13.69 0.01
CA MET A 154 12.57 -14.10 -1.40
C MET A 154 12.42 -12.92 -2.36
N LYS A 155 12.01 -11.75 -1.86
CA LYS A 155 11.91 -10.51 -2.63
C LYS A 155 13.21 -9.71 -2.62
N CYS A 156 14.22 -10.16 -1.87
CA CYS A 156 15.57 -9.62 -1.92
C CYS A 156 16.32 -10.23 -3.12
N GLN A 157 16.32 -9.51 -4.25
CA GLN A 157 16.96 -9.97 -5.50
C GLN A 157 18.49 -10.15 -5.38
N SER A 158 19.13 -9.58 -4.36
CA SER A 158 20.58 -9.69 -4.12
C SER A 158 21.00 -10.95 -3.34
N LEU A 159 20.07 -11.85 -2.98
CA LEU A 159 20.40 -13.06 -2.21
C LEU A 159 20.77 -14.27 -3.07
N THR A 160 20.60 -14.21 -4.39
CA THR A 160 20.85 -15.36 -5.28
C THR A 160 22.34 -15.64 -5.55
N ASP A 161 23.25 -14.75 -5.16
CA ASP A 161 24.68 -14.89 -5.54
C ASP A 161 25.61 -15.39 -4.42
N PHE A 162 25.15 -15.68 -3.20
CA PHE A 162 26.06 -16.16 -2.15
C PHE A 162 25.48 -17.25 -1.26
N LEU A 163 25.68 -18.51 -1.67
CA LEU A 163 25.80 -19.65 -0.76
C LEU A 163 27.10 -19.50 0.06
N HIS A 164 27.15 -18.57 1.02
CA HIS A 164 28.10 -18.59 2.13
C HIS A 164 27.48 -17.95 3.38
N PRO A 165 27.66 -18.55 4.57
CA PRO A 165 27.03 -18.08 5.80
C PRO A 165 27.81 -16.88 6.33
N CYS A 166 27.41 -15.66 5.98
CA CYS A 166 27.70 -14.49 6.81
C CYS A 166 26.74 -13.33 6.52
N ARG A 167 26.08 -12.91 7.61
CA ARG A 167 25.80 -11.52 8.00
C ARG A 167 25.35 -10.57 6.89
N PHE A 168 24.04 -10.29 6.91
CA PHE A 168 23.41 -9.02 6.51
C PHE A 168 24.07 -8.28 5.35
N PRO A 169 23.58 -8.44 4.10
CA PRO A 169 24.02 -7.59 3.01
C PRO A 169 23.59 -6.13 3.28
N PRO A 170 24.39 -5.14 2.87
CA PRO A 170 24.16 -3.72 3.16
C PRO A 170 22.94 -3.13 2.43
N CYS A 171 22.25 -3.90 1.59
CA CYS A 171 21.13 -3.43 0.78
C CYS A 171 19.76 -3.54 1.47
N CYS A 172 19.67 -4.21 2.62
CA CYS A 172 18.44 -4.31 3.41
C CYS A 172 18.27 -3.18 4.45
N PHE A 173 19.31 -2.37 4.67
CA PHE A 173 19.24 -1.19 5.53
C PHE A 173 19.70 0.02 4.73
N LEU A 174 18.81 1.03 4.60
CA LEU A 174 18.85 2.25 3.77
C LEU A 174 18.01 2.14 2.50
#